data_AF-A0A1V6XN62-F1
#
_entry.id   AF-A0A1V6XN62-F1
#
_cell.length_a   1.000
_cell.length_b   1.000
_cell.length_c   1.000
_cell.angle_alpha   90.00
_cell.angle_beta   90.00
_cell.angle_gamma   90.00
#
_symmetry.space_group_name_H-M   'P 1'
#
loop_
_entity.id
_entity.type
_entity.pdbx_description
1 polymer ?
#
loop_
_entity_poly.entity_id
_entity_poly.type
_entity_poly.pdbx_seq_one_letter_code
_entity_poly.pdbx_strand_id
1 'polypeptide(L)'
;MSFLSTIRASSRQAIRTNFAVPASTFHSSAVRSLKEDDKNRDDLSSHYEFHKQEGIKETVEGKGKWKSELASNSEAEVKADRGELDGDADFQKMQEKTKNVRSSKYNKQ
;
A
#
# COMPACT_ATOMS: atom_id res chain seq x y z
N MET A 1 -64.93 -5.39 -49.50
CA MET A 1 -64.72 -6.04 -48.20
C MET A 1 -64.10 -5.01 -47.25
N SER A 2 -64.89 -4.48 -46.33
CA SER A 2 -64.44 -3.62 -45.22
C SER A 2 -64.39 -4.46 -43.94
N PHE A 3 -63.26 -4.47 -43.23
CA PHE A 3 -63.24 -4.73 -41.78
C PHE A 3 -62.14 -3.88 -41.13
N LEU A 4 -62.46 -3.45 -39.91
CA LEU A 4 -61.92 -2.32 -39.18
C LEU A 4 -60.52 -2.52 -38.58
N SER A 5 -59.86 -1.39 -38.31
CA SER A 5 -58.76 -1.24 -37.35
C SER A 5 -59.15 -1.69 -35.93
N THR A 6 -58.25 -2.32 -35.16
CA THR A 6 -58.21 -2.23 -33.67
C THR A 6 -56.90 -2.80 -33.09
N ILE A 7 -56.13 -1.90 -32.46
CA ILE A 7 -55.38 -1.98 -31.18
C ILE A 7 -54.52 -3.23 -30.87
N ARG A 8 -53.22 -2.98 -30.65
CA ARG A 8 -52.55 -3.54 -29.46
C ARG A 8 -51.74 -2.48 -28.74
N ALA A 9 -52.32 -1.96 -27.66
CA ALA A 9 -51.61 -1.33 -26.56
C ALA A 9 -50.81 -2.39 -25.77
N SER A 10 -49.86 -1.89 -24.97
CA SER A 10 -48.97 -2.59 -24.02
C SER A 10 -47.70 -3.17 -24.66
N SER A 11 -46.50 -2.88 -24.16
CA SER A 11 -46.12 -2.59 -22.78
C SER A 11 -45.05 -1.49 -22.73
N ARG A 12 -45.21 -0.52 -21.81
CA ARG A 12 -44.05 0.24 -21.32
C ARG A 12 -43.18 -0.79 -20.61
N GLN A 13 -42.09 -1.21 -21.22
CA GLN A 13 -41.05 -1.89 -20.46
C GLN A 13 -40.52 -0.85 -19.47
N ALA A 14 -40.94 -0.97 -18.21
CA ALA A 14 -40.33 -0.25 -17.13
C ALA A 14 -38.85 -0.67 -17.10
N ILE A 15 -37.96 0.27 -17.43
CA ILE A 15 -36.54 0.13 -17.17
C ILE A 15 -36.44 -0.03 -15.66
N ARG A 16 -36.33 -1.27 -15.19
CA ARG A 16 -35.90 -1.54 -13.82
C ARG A 16 -34.48 -1.02 -13.75
N THR A 17 -34.32 0.19 -13.24
CA THR A 17 -33.04 0.66 -12.74
C THR A 17 -32.75 -0.23 -11.53
N ASN A 18 -32.16 -1.39 -11.77
CA ASN A 18 -31.44 -2.11 -10.74
C ASN A 18 -30.28 -1.18 -10.37
N PHE A 19 -30.52 -0.25 -9.45
CA PHE A 19 -29.45 0.32 -8.66
C PHE A 19 -28.89 -0.86 -7.87
N ALA A 20 -27.85 -1.49 -8.44
CA ALA A 20 -26.97 -2.34 -7.67
C ALA A 20 -26.38 -1.42 -6.59
N VAL A 21 -26.96 -1.47 -5.41
CA VAL A 21 -26.37 -0.89 -4.21
C VAL A 21 -25.02 -1.60 -4.05
N PRO A 22 -23.87 -0.91 -4.11
CA PRO A 22 -22.62 -1.56 -3.75
C PRO A 22 -22.67 -1.83 -2.25
N ALA A 23 -23.12 -3.03 -1.88
CA ALA A 23 -22.91 -3.56 -0.54
C ALA A 23 -21.41 -3.89 -0.40
N SER A 24 -20.59 -2.86 -0.21
CA SER A 24 -19.22 -3.04 0.28
C SER A 24 -19.28 -3.40 1.76
N THR A 25 -19.71 -4.62 2.06
CA THR A 25 -19.64 -5.20 3.40
C THR A 25 -18.19 -5.62 3.64
N PHE A 26 -17.47 -4.81 4.43
CA PHE A 26 -16.17 -5.08 5.05
C PHE A 26 -15.32 -6.20 4.43
N HIS A 27 -14.30 -5.83 3.65
CA HIS A 27 -13.31 -6.77 3.13
C HIS A 27 -12.30 -7.09 4.24
N SER A 28 -12.22 -8.35 4.67
CA SER A 28 -11.10 -8.84 5.50
C SER A 28 -9.98 -9.34 4.58
N SER A 29 -8.81 -8.71 4.66
CA SER A 29 -7.61 -9.20 3.98
C SER A 29 -6.92 -10.28 4.80
N ALA A 30 -6.21 -11.19 4.13
CA ALA A 30 -5.34 -12.16 4.80
C ALA A 30 -4.30 -11.45 5.70
N VAL A 31 -4.01 -12.04 6.86
CA VAL A 31 -2.94 -11.57 7.74
C VAL A 31 -1.61 -11.73 7.01
N ARG A 32 -0.95 -10.62 6.70
CA ARG A 32 0.38 -10.60 6.11
C ARG A 32 1.39 -10.28 7.20
N SER A 33 2.53 -10.96 7.17
CA SER A 33 3.67 -10.56 8.00
C SER A 33 4.15 -9.18 7.58
N LEU A 34 4.78 -8.49 8.53
CA LEU A 34 5.41 -7.20 8.30
C LEU A 34 6.72 -7.39 7.49
N LYS A 35 7.76 -6.60 7.75
CA LYS A 35 9.07 -6.69 7.09
C LYS A 35 9.55 -8.15 7.01
N GLU A 36 9.78 -8.64 5.80
CA GLU A 36 10.07 -10.06 5.59
C GLU A 36 11.52 -10.43 5.91
N ASP A 37 12.43 -9.45 5.84
CA ASP A 37 13.86 -9.61 6.10
C ASP A 37 14.20 -9.56 7.60
N ASP A 38 13.45 -8.78 8.38
CA ASP A 38 13.71 -8.58 9.81
C ASP A 38 12.91 -9.58 10.67
N LYS A 39 13.29 -10.85 10.58
CA LYS A 39 12.66 -11.96 11.33
C LYS A 39 13.52 -12.51 12.47
N ASN A 40 14.82 -12.24 12.46
CA ASN A 40 15.80 -12.84 13.38
C ASN A 40 16.22 -11.91 14.53
N ARG A 41 15.40 -10.90 14.83
CA ARG A 41 15.67 -9.97 15.94
C ARG A 41 15.08 -10.51 17.23
N ASP A 42 15.90 -10.62 18.27
CA ASP A 42 15.47 -11.15 19.58
C ASP A 42 14.32 -10.35 20.20
N ASP A 43 14.28 -9.03 19.98
CA ASP A 43 13.28 -8.10 20.52
C ASP A 43 12.22 -7.64 19.50
N LEU A 44 11.93 -8.44 18.48
CA LEU A 44 11.05 -8.04 17.36
C LEU A 44 9.66 -7.55 17.80
N SER A 45 9.08 -8.20 18.81
CA SER A 45 7.77 -7.82 19.37
C SER A 45 7.78 -6.43 20.00
N SER A 46 8.83 -6.13 20.78
CA SER A 46 9.01 -4.83 21.43
C SER A 46 9.21 -3.71 20.39
N HIS A 47 9.97 -4.00 19.34
CA HIS A 47 10.20 -3.08 18.23
C HIS A 47 8.90 -2.70 17.49
N TYR A 48 8.04 -3.68 17.21
CA TYR A 48 6.75 -3.41 16.56
C TYR A 48 5.78 -2.65 17.46
N GLU A 49 5.71 -2.98 18.76
CA GLU A 49 4.87 -2.22 19.69
C GLU A 49 5.37 -0.79 19.88
N PHE A 50 6.69 -0.56 19.89
CA PHE A 50 7.27 0.78 19.91
C PHE A 50 6.80 1.60 18.71
N HIS A 51 6.96 1.10 17.49
CA HIS A 51 6.57 1.86 16.29
C HIS A 51 5.06 2.05 16.15
N LYS A 52 4.26 1.10 16.65
CA LYS A 52 2.81 1.26 16.75
C LYS A 52 2.43 2.42 17.66
N GLN A 53 3.03 2.51 18.85
CA GLN A 53 2.79 3.62 19.76
C GLN A 53 3.28 4.95 19.18
N GLU A 54 4.45 4.94 18.56
CA GLU A 54 5.03 6.09 17.88
C GLU A 54 4.12 6.59 16.75
N GLY A 55 3.58 5.69 15.92
CA GLY A 55 2.64 6.05 14.84
C GLY A 55 1.34 6.65 15.37
N ILE A 56 0.83 6.17 16.52
CA ILE A 56 -0.34 6.78 17.17
C ILE A 56 -0.01 8.21 17.63
N LYS A 57 1.18 8.45 18.19
CA LYS A 57 1.60 9.80 18.59
C LYS A 57 1.76 10.72 17.39
N GLU A 58 2.46 10.28 16.35
CA GLU A 58 2.68 11.06 15.13
C GLU A 58 1.38 11.41 14.40
N THR A 59 0.41 10.50 14.38
CA THR A 59 -0.90 10.77 13.77
C THR A 59 -1.69 11.80 14.56
N VAL A 60 -1.63 11.75 15.90
CA VAL A 60 -2.21 12.80 16.77
C VAL A 60 -1.54 14.15 16.54
N GLU A 61 -0.22 14.17 16.34
CA GLU A 61 0.55 15.38 16.03
C GLU A 61 0.38 15.88 14.59
N GLY A 62 -0.33 15.14 13.72
CA GLY A 62 -0.50 15.46 12.31
C GLY A 62 0.76 15.24 11.45
N LYS A 63 1.76 14.55 11.98
CA LYS A 63 3.04 14.22 11.31
C LYS A 63 3.16 12.74 10.99
N GLY A 64 2.04 12.05 10.81
CA GLY A 64 2.03 10.63 10.45
C GLY A 64 2.85 10.39 9.18
N LYS A 65 3.93 9.63 9.31
CA LYS A 65 4.85 9.32 8.21
C LYS A 65 4.81 7.85 7.84
N TRP A 66 5.11 7.58 6.57
CA TRP A 66 5.31 6.22 6.11
C TRP A 66 6.66 5.69 6.63
N LYS A 67 6.66 4.50 7.23
CA LYS A 67 7.85 3.87 7.83
C LYS A 67 8.27 2.65 7.02
N SER A 68 9.45 2.71 6.42
CA SER A 68 10.02 1.62 5.61
C SER A 68 10.35 0.36 6.41
N GLU A 69 10.55 0.52 7.72
CA GLU A 69 10.84 -0.56 8.68
C GLU A 69 9.60 -1.43 8.95
N LEU A 70 8.40 -0.87 8.81
CA LEU A 70 7.13 -1.60 8.94
C LEU A 70 6.51 -2.02 7.60
N ALA A 71 6.99 -1.46 6.49
CA ALA A 71 6.45 -1.83 5.18
C ALA A 71 6.97 -3.20 4.74
N SER A 72 6.15 -3.96 4.00
CA SER A 72 6.66 -5.14 3.28
C SER A 72 7.76 -4.72 2.31
N ASN A 73 8.67 -5.64 1.98
CA ASN A 73 9.76 -5.35 1.04
C ASN A 73 9.24 -4.85 -0.31
N SER A 74 8.22 -5.51 -0.84
CA SER A 74 7.58 -5.10 -2.10
C SER A 74 6.94 -3.71 -2.05
N GLU A 75 6.36 -3.32 -0.90
CA GLU A 75 5.79 -1.97 -0.72
C GLU A 75 6.89 -0.92 -0.60
N ALA A 76 8.00 -1.25 0.07
CA ALA A 76 9.15 -0.38 0.20
C ALA A 76 9.84 -0.12 -1.15
N GLU A 77 9.96 -1.15 -2.00
CA GLU A 77 10.47 -1.02 -3.36
C GLU A 77 9.60 -0.10 -4.22
N VAL A 78 8.28 -0.28 -4.20
CA VAL A 78 7.35 0.60 -4.95
C VAL A 78 7.40 2.04 -4.44
N LYS A 79 7.59 2.23 -3.13
CA LYS A 79 7.77 3.56 -2.53
C LYS A 79 9.10 4.19 -2.90
N ALA A 80 10.17 3.41 -2.97
CA ALA A 80 11.46 3.84 -3.47
C ALA A 80 11.39 4.26 -4.94
N ASP A 81 10.72 3.48 -5.79
CA ASP A 81 10.49 3.81 -7.20
C ASP A 81 9.71 5.12 -7.37
N ARG A 82 8.77 5.40 -6.46
CA ARG A 82 8.00 6.64 -6.45
C ARG A 82 8.81 7.85 -5.96
N GLY A 83 10.01 7.65 -5.41
CA GLY A 83 10.83 8.72 -4.84
C GLY A 83 10.27 9.32 -3.55
N GLU A 84 9.32 8.66 -2.90
CA GLU A 84 8.69 9.12 -1.64
C GLU A 84 9.45 8.62 -0.40
N LEU A 85 10.78 8.54 -0.48
CA LEU A 85 11.62 8.19 0.66
C LEU A 85 11.96 9.46 1.44
N ASP A 86 11.82 9.40 2.76
CA ASP A 86 12.20 10.48 3.67
C ASP A 86 13.75 10.64 3.67
N GLY A 87 14.27 11.33 2.67
CA GLY A 87 15.60 11.95 2.69
C GLY A 87 16.59 11.47 1.63
N ASP A 88 17.06 12.43 0.82
CA ASP A 88 18.28 12.34 0.01
C ASP A 88 19.49 11.85 0.82
N ALA A 89 19.51 12.12 2.13
CA ALA A 89 20.62 11.83 3.04
C ALA A 89 20.95 10.34 3.15
N ASP A 90 19.95 9.45 3.18
CA ASP A 90 20.23 8.01 3.30
C ASP A 90 20.62 7.37 1.97
N PHE A 91 20.09 7.89 0.86
CA PHE A 91 20.54 7.51 -0.47
C PHE A 91 21.99 7.98 -0.73
N GLN A 92 22.32 9.21 -0.34
CA GLN A 92 23.66 9.76 -0.46
C GLN A 92 24.69 8.96 0.37
N LYS A 93 24.36 8.61 1.62
CA LYS A 93 25.21 7.71 2.43
C LYS A 93 25.41 6.35 1.78
N MET A 94 24.38 5.80 1.13
CA MET A 94 24.47 4.53 0.41
C MET A 94 25.38 4.64 -0.82
N GLN A 95 25.29 5.74 -1.56
CA GLN A 95 26.19 6.04 -2.68
C GLN A 95 27.64 6.19 -2.22
N GLU A 96 27.88 6.90 -1.12
CA GLU A 96 29.21 7.06 -0.52
C GLU A 96 29.81 5.73 -0.10
N LYS A 97 29.04 4.88 0.59
CA LYS A 97 29.47 3.51 0.94
C LYS A 97 29.82 2.70 -0.31
N THR A 98 29.00 2.76 -1.36
CA THR A 98 29.21 2.03 -2.61
C THR A 98 30.46 2.49 -3.35
N LYS A 99 30.75 3.79 -3.35
CA LYS A 99 31.98 4.36 -3.93
C LYS A 99 33.24 3.78 -3.28
N ASN A 100 33.20 3.55 -1.98
CA ASN A 100 34.33 3.04 -1.20
C ASN A 100 34.52 1.50 -1.26
N VAL A 101 33.50 0.74 -1.71
CA VAL A 101 33.62 -0.72 -1.87
C VAL A 101 34.63 -1.08 -2.96
N ARG A 102 34.74 -0.28 -4.02
CA ARG A 102 35.71 -0.51 -5.10
C ARG A 102 37.15 -0.27 -4.65
N SER A 103 37.42 0.78 -3.87
CA SER A 103 38.77 1.09 -3.38
C SER A 103 39.25 0.10 -2.31
N SER A 104 38.35 -0.35 -1.44
CA SER A 104 38.65 -1.34 -0.39
C SER A 104 39.09 -2.71 -0.95
N LYS A 105 38.50 -3.15 -2.07
CA LYS A 105 38.89 -4.42 -2.73
C LYS A 105 40.32 -4.40 -3.31
N TYR A 106 40.84 -3.23 -3.68
CA TYR A 106 42.20 -3.08 -4.23
C TYR A 106 43.28 -3.01 -3.14
N ASN A 107 42.92 -2.69 -1.89
CA ASN A 107 43.86 -2.56 -0.77
C ASN A 107 44.01 -3.86 0.06
N LYS A 108 43.47 -4.97 -0.47
CA LYS A 108 43.46 -6.28 0.20
C LYS A 108 44.11 -7.40 -0.65
N GLN A 109 44.77 -7.02 -1.74
CA GLN A 109 45.74 -7.84 -2.48
C GLN A 109 47.14 -7.38 -2.11
#